data_AF-A0A437K7F7-F1
#
_entry.id   AF-A0A437K7F7-F1
#
_cell.length_a   1.000
_cell.length_b   1.000
_cell.length_c   1.000
_cell.angle_alpha   90.00
_cell.angle_beta   90.00
_cell.angle_gamma   90.00
#
_symmetry.space_group_name_H-M   'P 1'
#
loop_
_entity.id
_entity.type
_entity.pdbx_description
1 polymer ?
#
loop_
_entity_poly.entity_id
_entity_poly.type
_entity_poly.pdbx_seq_one_letter_code
_entity_poly.pdbx_strand_id
1 'polypeptide(L)' 'MKFNQITIEDDVERLLILRKRLNLNQFQLAKELKISKSYLVKIENRSLPLSSAFIKKINDYLNREKILYEKNLYFDK' A
#
# COMPACT_ATOMS: atom_id res chain seq x y z
N MET A 1 13.78 -22.57 -6.47
CA MET A 1 13.15 -21.27 -6.82
C MET A 1 14.24 -20.36 -7.36
N LYS A 2 14.09 -19.79 -8.57
CA LYS A 2 15.07 -18.82 -9.09
C LYS A 2 14.59 -17.40 -8.75
N PHE A 3 15.49 -16.50 -8.34
CA PHE A 3 15.14 -15.12 -7.99
C PHE A 3 14.40 -14.37 -9.10
N ASN A 4 14.70 -14.67 -10.36
CA ASN A 4 14.05 -14.05 -11.53
C ASN A 4 12.65 -14.62 -11.85
N GLN A 5 12.12 -15.52 -11.03
CA GLN A 5 10.82 -16.17 -11.22
C GLN A 5 9.86 -15.94 -10.04
N ILE A 6 10.18 -15.01 -9.13
CA ILE A 6 9.30 -14.69 -8.00
C ILE A 6 8.06 -13.97 -8.54
N THR A 7 6.89 -14.53 -8.25
CA THR A 7 5.57 -13.95 -8.52
C THR A 7 4.89 -13.58 -7.21
N ILE A 8 3.98 -12.61 -7.24
CA ILE A 8 3.17 -12.25 -6.07
C ILE A 8 2.26 -13.44 -5.73
N GLU A 9 2.39 -13.97 -4.52
CA GLU A 9 1.66 -15.14 -4.03
C GLU A 9 0.25 -14.78 -3.52
N ASP A 10 0.12 -13.65 -2.80
CA ASP A 10 -1.13 -13.26 -2.17
C ASP A 10 -1.33 -11.72 -2.05
N ASP A 11 -2.51 -11.32 -1.57
CA ASP A 11 -2.87 -9.91 -1.39
C ASP A 11 -2.02 -9.20 -0.30
N VAL A 12 -1.53 -9.94 0.69
CA VAL A 12 -0.67 -9.40 1.76
C VAL A 12 0.72 -9.09 1.20
N GLU A 13 1.27 -9.97 0.36
CA GLU A 13 2.52 -9.72 -0.35
C GLU A 13 2.38 -8.53 -1.32
N ARG A 14 1.24 -8.44 -2.02
CA ARG A 14 0.94 -7.26 -2.86
C ARG A 14 0.97 -5.97 -2.04
N LEU A 15 0.38 -5.96 -0.84
CA LEU A 15 0.41 -4.83 0.08
C LEU A 15 1.85 -4.49 0.54
N LEU A 16 2.65 -5.49 0.89
CA LEU A 16 4.04 -5.30 1.32
C LEU A 16 4.90 -4.68 0.22
N ILE A 17 4.79 -5.18 -1.00
CA ILE A 17 5.50 -4.64 -2.17
C ILE A 17 5.05 -3.22 -2.45
N LEU A 18 3.73 -2.97 -2.44
CA LEU A 18 3.17 -1.64 -2.63
C LEU A 18 3.74 -0.64 -1.62
N ARG A 19 3.71 -0.97 -0.32
CA ARG A 19 4.23 -0.11 0.74
C ARG A 19 5.72 0.23 0.53
N LYS A 20 6.53 -0.77 0.15
CA LYS A 20 7.95 -0.59 -0.13
C LYS A 20 8.17 0.31 -1.36
N ARG A 21 7.36 0.18 -2.41
CA ARG A 21 7.43 1.03 -3.61
C ARG A 21 7.04 2.48 -3.33
N LEU A 22 6.11 2.70 -2.41
CA LEU A 22 5.75 4.03 -1.91
C LEU A 22 6.83 4.64 -0.99
N ASN A 23 7.89 3.89 -0.66
CA ASN A 23 8.92 4.28 0.29
C ASN A 23 8.36 4.66 1.69
N LEU A 24 7.30 3.98 2.12
CA LEU A 24 6.66 4.22 3.42
C LEU A 24 6.98 3.11 4.41
N ASN A 25 7.27 3.50 5.65
CA ASN A 25 7.24 2.55 6.77
C ASN A 25 5.79 2.25 7.19
N GLN A 26 5.59 1.22 8.02
CA GLN A 26 4.26 0.81 8.47
C GLN A 26 3.49 1.94 9.19
N PHE A 27 4.20 2.78 9.95
CA PHE A 27 3.57 3.89 10.65
C PHE A 27 3.07 4.97 9.68
N GLN A 28 3.90 5.33 8.69
CA GLN A 28 3.53 6.31 7.67
C GLN A 28 2.35 5.82 6.82
N LEU A 29 2.39 4.59 6.32
CA LEU A 29 1.25 4.06 5.55
C LEU A 29 -0.03 3.99 6.39
N ALA A 30 0.06 3.56 7.66
CA ALA A 30 -1.10 3.55 8.54
C ALA A 30 -1.69 4.96 8.75
N LYS A 31 -0.83 5.98 8.86
CA LYS A 31 -1.22 7.39 8.95
C LYS A 31 -1.96 7.85 7.68
N GLU A 32 -1.43 7.56 6.50
CA GLU A 32 -2.05 7.90 5.21
C GLU A 32 -3.43 7.24 5.02
N LEU A 33 -3.57 6.00 5.48
CA LEU A 33 -4.82 5.23 5.41
C LEU A 33 -5.81 5.55 6.53
N LYS A 34 -5.41 6.39 7.51
CA LYS A 34 -6.18 6.72 8.71
C LYS A 34 -6.63 5.45 9.45
N ILE A 35 -5.67 4.60 9.78
CA ILE A 35 -5.83 3.36 10.57
C ILE A 35 -4.74 3.29 11.65
N SER A 36 -4.89 2.39 12.61
CA SER A 36 -3.82 2.16 13.59
C SER A 36 -2.66 1.38 12.97
N LYS A 37 -1.42 1.68 13.37
CA LYS A 37 -0.23 0.90 13.01
C LYS A 37 -0.41 -0.58 13.37
N SER A 38 -0.98 -0.86 14.54
CA SER A 38 -1.23 -2.23 15.02
C SER A 38 -2.14 -3.02 14.07
N TYR A 39 -3.19 -2.37 13.53
CA TYR A 39 -4.07 -2.99 12.54
C TYR A 39 -3.33 -3.36 11.26
N LEU A 40 -2.51 -2.45 10.71
CA LEU A 40 -1.68 -2.73 9.53
C LEU A 40 -0.68 -3.87 9.79
N VAL A 41 -0.02 -3.88 10.95
CA VAL A 41 0.92 -4.96 11.34
C VAL A 41 0.23 -6.31 11.38
N LYS A 42 -0.99 -6.39 11.94
CA LYS A 42 -1.76 -7.65 11.96
C LYS A 42 -2.10 -8.15 10.56
N ILE A 43 -2.38 -7.25 9.62
CA ILE A 43 -2.61 -7.59 8.20
C ILE A 43 -1.31 -8.08 7.56
N GLU A 44 -0.21 -7.32 7.68
CA GLU A 44 1.09 -7.68 7.07
C GLU A 44 1.66 -8.99 7.61
N ASN A 45 1.37 -9.32 8.88
CA ASN A 45 1.76 -10.58 9.50
C ASN A 45 0.77 -11.73 9.24
N ARG A 46 -0.23 -11.54 8.35
CA ARG A 46 -1.28 -12.53 8.04
C ARG A 46 -2.11 -12.98 9.25
N SER A 47 -2.03 -12.24 10.36
CA SER A 47 -2.82 -12.50 11.58
C SER A 47 -4.26 -11.96 11.46
N LEU A 48 -4.51 -11.10 10.47
CA LEU A 48 -5.82 -10.59 10.13
C LEU A 48 -5.96 -10.55 8.58
N PRO A 49 -7.05 -11.07 8.01
CA PRO A 49 -7.26 -11.01 6.56
C PRO A 49 -7.51 -9.56 6.10
N LEU A 50 -7.21 -9.28 4.82
CA LEU A 50 -7.59 -8.01 4.21
C LEU A 50 -9.11 -7.95 4.06
N SER A 51 -9.72 -6.96 4.69
CA SER A 51 -11.13 -6.66 4.46
C SER A 51 -11.33 -5.87 3.17
N SER A 52 -12.51 -6.00 2.55
CA SER A 52 -12.92 -5.16 1.41
C SER A 52 -12.85 -3.67 1.72
N ALA A 53 -13.20 -3.27 2.96
CA ALA A 53 -13.08 -1.89 3.42
C ALA A 53 -11.62 -1.39 3.47
N PHE A 54 -10.68 -2.25 3.87
CA PHE A 54 -9.26 -1.92 3.85
C PHE A 54 -8.73 -1.80 2.42
N ILE A 55 -9.10 -2.72 1.53
CA ILE A 55 -8.75 -2.66 0.11
C ILE A 55 -9.26 -1.36 -0.52
N LYS A 56 -10.49 -0.97 -0.21
CA LYS A 56 -11.06 0.32 -0.65
C LYS A 56 -10.23 1.51 -0.17
N LYS A 57 -9.78 1.53 1.10
CA LYS A 57 -8.90 2.60 1.63
C LYS A 57 -7.57 2.69 0.87
N ILE A 58 -6.96 1.55 0.53
CA ILE A 58 -5.72 1.50 -0.26
C ILE A 58 -5.97 2.09 -1.65
N ASN A 59 -7.02 1.66 -2.35
CA ASN A 59 -7.35 2.17 -3.68
C ASN A 59 -7.65 3.67 -3.67
N ASP A 60 -8.42 4.12 -2.67
CA ASP A 60 -8.72 5.55 -2.48
C ASP A 60 -7.44 6.37 -2.24
N TYR A 61 -6.45 5.82 -1.53
CA TYR A 61 -5.14 6.46 -1.35
C TYR A 61 -4.33 6.52 -2.65
N LEU A 62 -4.20 5.40 -3.36
CA LEU A 62 -3.42 5.35 -4.62
C LEU A 62 -4.00 6.26 -5.70
N ASN A 63 -5.33 6.35 -5.79
CA ASN A 63 -5.99 7.28 -6.71
C ASN A 63 -5.66 8.74 -6.38
N ARG A 64 -5.61 9.11 -5.10
CA ARG A 64 -5.20 10.47 -4.69
C ARG A 64 -3.74 10.74 -5.06
N GLU A 65 -2.83 9.82 -4.78
CA GLU A 65 -1.40 9.96 -5.13
C GLU A 65 -1.20 10.14 -6.64
N LYS A 66 -1.92 9.35 -7.45
CA LYS A 66 -1.89 9.48 -8.91
C LYS A 66 -2.33 10.88 -9.36
N ILE A 67 -3.46 11.36 -8.83
CA ILE A 67 -3.99 12.69 -9.17
C ILE A 67 -3.00 13.80 -8.75
N LEU A 68 -2.37 13.68 -7.58
CA LEU A 68 -1.38 14.66 -7.12
C LEU A 68 -0.14 14.68 -8.00
N TYR A 69 0.38 13.50 -8.36
CA TYR A 69 1.51 13.36 -9.27
C TYR A 69 1.21 13.97 -10.65
N GLU A 70 0.04 13.65 -11.21
CA GLU A 70 -0.41 14.22 -12.48
C GLU A 70 -0.51 15.74 -12.41
N LYS A 71 -1.10 16.30 -11.35
CA LYS A 71 -1.18 17.76 -11.16
C LYS A 71 0.20 18.41 -11.14
N ASN A 72 1.13 17.89 -10.37
CA ASN A 72 2.48 18.48 -10.24
C ASN A 72 3.21 18.53 -11.60
N LEU A 73 3.06 17.50 -12.45
CA LEU A 73 3.61 17.49 -13.81
C LEU A 73 3.09 18.62 -14.72
N TYR A 74 1.92 19.19 -14.44
CA TYR A 74 1.35 20.29 -15.22
C TYR A 74 1.75 21.68 -14.70
N PHE A 75 2.22 21.81 -13.46
CA PHE A 75 2.64 23.09 -12.89
C PHE A 75 4.15 23.36 -13.03
N ASP A 76 4.94 22.34 -13.35
CA ASP A 76 6.39 22.44 -13.62
C ASP A 76 6.72 22.67 -15.12
N LYS A 77 5.75 23.09 -15.94
CA LYS A 77 5.92 23.47 -17.35
C LYS A 77 5.68 24.95 -17.55
#